data_AF-A0A834MEM0-F1
#
_entry.id   AF-A0A834MEM0-F1
#
_cell.length_a   1.000
_cell.length_b   1.000
_cell.length_c   1.000
_cell.angle_alpha   90.00
_cell.angle_beta   90.00
_cell.angle_gamma   90.00
#
_symmetry.space_group_name_H-M   'P 1'
#
loop_
_entity.id
_entity.type
_entity.pdbx_description
1 polymer ?
#
loop_
_entity_poly.entity_id
_entity_poly.type
_entity_poly.pdbx_seq_one_letter_code
_entity_poly.pdbx_strand_id
1 'polypeptide(L)'
;RPDRTFQEQNGRGKYATVCRAVHKRTGTHYAAKFVKKRRRNQDQMNEIIHEIAVLMQCSSTNRVIRLHEVYESLTEMVSSRRINIVLFYPSPST
;
A
#
# COMPACT_ATOMS: atom_id res chain seq x y z
N ARG A 1 5.08 2.88 16.13
CA ARG A 1 4.06 3.91 15.81
C ARG A 1 4.29 4.30 14.36
N PRO A 2 3.29 4.42 13.48
CA PRO A 2 3.59 4.82 12.11
C PRO A 2 4.01 6.30 12.13
N ASP A 3 5.29 6.58 11.90
CA ASP A 3 5.86 7.94 11.75
C ASP A 3 5.40 8.62 10.45
N ARG A 4 4.17 8.34 10.01
CA ARG A 4 3.62 8.76 8.73
C ARG A 4 2.22 9.30 8.93
N THR A 5 1.91 10.33 8.15
CA THR A 5 0.58 10.91 8.12
C THR A 5 -0.08 10.47 6.82
N PHE A 6 -1.15 9.67 6.92
CA PHE A 6 -2.01 9.38 5.78
C PHE A 6 -2.90 10.60 5.55
N GLN A 7 -2.94 11.07 4.30
CA GLN A 7 -3.80 12.16 3.84
C GLN A 7 -5.05 11.59 3.16
N GLU A 8 -5.84 12.48 2.59
CA GLU A 8 -7.11 12.17 1.92
C GLU A 8 -6.96 11.06 0.86
N GLN A 9 -8.05 10.32 0.68
CA GLN A 9 -8.14 9.20 -0.25
C GLN A 9 -8.10 9.71 -1.69
N ASN A 10 -6.95 9.61 -2.34
CA ASN A 10 -6.79 9.98 -3.76
C ASN A 10 -7.49 9.01 -4.73
N GLY A 11 -7.87 7.79 -4.32
CA GLY A 11 -8.61 6.88 -5.18
C GLY A 11 -9.23 5.66 -4.48
N ARG A 12 -10.47 5.34 -4.86
CA ARG A 12 -11.16 4.11 -4.45
C ARG A 12 -11.35 3.19 -5.65
N GLY A 13 -10.50 2.19 -5.78
CA GLY A 13 -10.66 1.13 -6.77
C GLY A 13 -11.63 0.05 -6.30
N LYS A 14 -12.11 -0.78 -7.24
CA LYS A 14 -12.94 -1.97 -6.96
C LYS A 14 -12.25 -3.00 -6.04
N TYR A 15 -10.92 -2.94 -5.95
CA TYR A 15 -10.07 -3.95 -5.29
C TYR A 15 -9.17 -3.38 -4.19
N ALA A 16 -8.87 -2.08 -4.23
CA ALA A 16 -7.99 -1.44 -3.26
C ALA A 16 -8.37 0.04 -3.06
N THR A 17 -8.09 0.55 -1.88
CA THR A 17 -8.10 1.99 -1.60
C THR A 17 -6.67 2.51 -1.69
N VAL A 18 -6.45 3.65 -2.33
CA VAL A 18 -5.14 4.31 -2.35
C VAL A 18 -5.26 5.66 -1.67
N CYS A 19 -4.37 5.93 -0.71
CA CYS A 19 -4.26 7.21 -0.03
C CYS A 19 -2.85 7.78 -0.18
N ARG A 20 -2.72 9.11 -0.26
CA ARG A 20 -1.41 9.76 -0.17
C ARG A 20 -0.90 9.64 1.27
N ALA A 21 0.38 9.34 1.46
CA ALA A 21 1.02 9.29 2.76
C ALA A 21 2.29 10.15 2.74
N VAL A 22 2.64 10.77 3.86
CA VAL A 22 3.86 11.57 3.98
C VAL A 22 4.66 11.07 5.18
N HIS A 23 5.95 10.85 4.99
CA HIS A 23 6.86 10.56 6.11
C HIS A 23 7.00 11.80 6.99
N LYS A 24 6.69 11.69 8.28
CA LYS A 24 6.76 12.85 9.19
C LYS A 24 8.19 13.37 9.35
N ARG A 25 9.18 12.48 9.33
CA ARG A 25 10.59 12.84 9.55
C ARG A 25 11.28 13.37 8.30
N THR A 26 11.04 12.78 7.13
CA THR A 26 11.74 13.16 5.89
C THR A 26 10.89 14.02 4.95
N GLY A 27 9.60 14.20 5.23
CA GLY A 27 8.67 14.91 4.35
C GLY A 27 8.37 14.20 3.02
N THR A 28 8.88 12.98 2.83
CA THR A 28 8.75 12.27 1.56
C THR A 28 7.32 11.81 1.34
N HIS A 29 6.80 12.06 0.14
CA HIS A 29 5.46 11.65 -0.28
C HIS A 29 5.47 10.19 -0.79
N TYR A 30 4.40 9.47 -0.47
CA TYR A 30 4.16 8.07 -0.81
C TYR A 30 2.70 7.83 -1.16
N ALA A 31 2.38 6.67 -1.74
CA ALA A 31 0.99 6.25 -1.97
C ALA A 31 0.73 4.88 -1.34
N ALA A 32 -0.03 4.87 -0.26
CA ALA A 32 -0.37 3.65 0.46
C ALA A 32 -1.55 2.94 -0.21
N LYS A 33 -1.41 1.65 -0.53
CA LYS A 33 -2.44 0.80 -1.13
C LYS A 33 -3.02 -0.17 -0.09
N PHE A 34 -4.29 0.02 0.23
CA PHE A 34 -5.03 -0.76 1.19
C PHE A 34 -5.77 -1.89 0.47
N VAL A 35 -5.42 -3.15 0.78
CA VAL A 35 -6.00 -4.34 0.14
C VAL A 35 -6.69 -5.23 1.17
N LYS A 36 -7.86 -5.77 0.85
CA LYS A 36 -8.59 -6.65 1.77
C LYS A 36 -8.11 -8.10 1.60
N LYS A 37 -7.81 -8.82 2.70
CA LYS A 37 -7.42 -10.24 2.66
C LYS A 37 -8.50 -11.13 2.06
N ARG A 38 -9.76 -10.80 2.34
CA ARG A 38 -10.93 -11.61 1.96
C ARG A 38 -11.97 -10.75 1.27
N ARG A 39 -12.54 -11.26 0.19
CA ARG A 39 -13.65 -10.64 -0.54
C ARG A 39 -14.70 -11.69 -0.89
N ARG A 40 -15.96 -11.48 -0.50
CA ARG A 40 -17.10 -12.36 -0.86
C ARG A 40 -16.74 -13.87 -0.77
N ASN A 41 -16.12 -14.25 0.34
CA ASN A 41 -15.64 -15.61 0.65
C ASN A 41 -14.40 -16.13 -0.10
N GLN A 42 -13.85 -15.39 -1.05
CA GLN A 42 -12.55 -15.71 -1.66
C GLN A 42 -11.41 -15.09 -0.86
N ASP A 43 -10.37 -15.90 -0.67
CA ASP A 43 -9.10 -15.47 -0.13
C ASP A 43 -8.27 -14.82 -1.25
N GLN A 44 -7.77 -13.62 -1.00
CA GLN A 44 -6.98 -12.85 -1.96
C GLN A 44 -5.51 -12.83 -1.55
N MET A 45 -5.10 -13.63 -0.56
CA MET A 45 -3.72 -13.67 -0.08
C MET A 45 -2.76 -14.05 -1.20
N ASN A 46 -3.11 -15.02 -2.05
CA ASN A 46 -2.25 -15.43 -3.16
C ASN A 46 -2.00 -14.29 -4.16
N GLU A 47 -3.04 -13.53 -4.51
CA GLU A 47 -2.93 -12.34 -5.38
C GLU A 47 -2.06 -11.27 -4.72
N ILE A 48 -2.24 -11.04 -3.42
CA ILE A 48 -1.47 -10.06 -2.65
C ILE A 48 0.01 -10.45 -2.56
N ILE A 49 0.29 -11.72 -2.27
CA ILE A 49 1.66 -12.27 -2.24
C ILE A 49 2.29 -12.17 -3.62
N HIS A 50 1.55 -12.50 -4.67
CA HIS A 50 2.04 -12.40 -6.05
C HIS A 50 2.39 -10.95 -6.40
N GLU A 51 1.51 -9.99 -6.07
CA GLU A 51 1.78 -8.56 -6.28
C GLU A 51 3.05 -8.11 -5.56
N ILE A 52 3.22 -8.49 -4.29
CA ILE A 52 4.42 -8.20 -3.50
C ILE A 52 5.67 -8.81 -4.15
N ALA A 53 5.61 -10.07 -4.55
CA ALA A 53 6.72 -10.79 -5.15
C ALA A 53 7.16 -10.17 -6.49
N VAL A 54 6.21 -9.75 -7.33
CA VAL A 54 6.50 -9.05 -8.59
C VAL A 54 7.18 -7.70 -8.29
N LEU A 55 6.65 -6.92 -7.35
CA LEU A 55 7.24 -5.63 -7.00
C LEU A 55 8.64 -5.76 -6.38
N MET A 56 8.89 -6.82 -5.60
CA MET A 56 10.22 -7.13 -5.08
C MET A 56 11.20 -7.49 -6.20
N GLN A 57 10.77 -8.30 -7.18
CA GLN A 57 11.60 -8.67 -8.34
C GLN A 57 11.93 -7.46 -9.21
N CYS A 58 11.00 -6.52 -9.34
CA CYS A 58 11.22 -5.28 -10.11
C CYS A 58 11.97 -4.19 -9.33
N SER A 59 12.47 -4.45 -8.12
CA SER A 59 13.09 -3.43 -7.25
C SER A 59 14.35 -2.76 -7.83
N SER A 60 15.02 -3.41 -8.79
CA SER A 60 16.19 -2.89 -9.50
C SER A 60 15.84 -1.95 -10.66
N THR A 61 14.57 -1.85 -11.04
CA THR A 61 14.13 -1.09 -12.22
C THR A 61 13.51 0.24 -11.82
N ASN A 62 14.10 1.35 -12.27
CA ASN A 62 13.61 2.71 -11.94
C ASN A 62 12.29 3.09 -12.65
N ARG A 63 11.80 2.23 -13.56
CA ARG A 63 10.54 2.40 -14.30
C ARG A 63 9.34 1.74 -13.60
N VAL A 64 9.58 0.91 -12.60
CA VAL A 64 8.54 0.19 -11.87
C VAL A 64 8.44 0.74 -10.46
N ILE A 65 7.21 0.82 -9.96
CA ILE A 65 6.93 1.28 -8.60
C ILE A 65 7.59 0.34 -7.61
N ARG A 66 8.37 0.88 -6.67
CA ARG A 66 9.07 0.06 -5.70
C ARG A 66 8.22 -0.19 -4.46
N LEU A 67 8.17 -1.45 -4.04
CA LEU A 67 7.69 -1.81 -2.72
C LEU A 67 8.76 -1.42 -1.70
N HIS A 68 8.42 -0.63 -0.69
CA HIS A 68 9.36 -0.37 0.42
C HIS A 68 8.89 -0.95 1.74
N GLU A 69 7.59 -1.18 1.97
CA GLU A 69 7.15 -1.84 3.19
C GLU A 69 5.73 -2.39 3.07
N VAL A 70 5.51 -3.59 3.60
CA VAL A 70 4.19 -4.21 3.70
C VAL A 70 3.85 -4.31 5.17
N TYR A 71 2.65 -3.84 5.54
CA TYR A 71 2.16 -3.96 6.89
C TYR A 71 0.85 -4.73 6.92
N GLU A 72 0.78 -5.74 7.76
CA GLU A 72 -0.50 -6.25 8.18
C GLU A 72 -1.07 -5.31 9.25
N SER A 73 -2.28 -4.78 9.04
CA SER A 73 -2.96 -4.03 10.11
C SER A 73 -4.29 -4.65 10.43
N LEU A 74 -4.46 -4.96 11.71
CA LEU A 74 -5.71 -5.47 12.27
C LEU A 74 -6.70 -4.33 12.58
N THR A 75 -6.31 -3.07 12.41
CA THR A 75 -7.11 -1.92 12.86
C THR A 75 -8.41 -1.76 12.06
N GLU A 76 -9.51 -1.76 12.81
CA GLU A 76 -10.86 -1.46 12.37
C GLU A 76 -10.97 -0.03 11.84
N MET A 77 -10.84 0.15 10.53
CA MET A 77 -11.70 1.11 9.83
C MET A 77 -12.74 0.29 9.05
N VAL A 78 -13.83 -0.01 9.77
CA VAL A 78 -15.07 -0.65 9.30
C VAL A 78 -14.85 -2.08 8.76
N SER A 79 -14.94 -3.05 9.68
CA SER A 79 -15.38 -4.44 9.50
C SER A 79 -14.62 -5.36 8.53
N SER A 80 -13.28 -5.33 8.45
CA SER A 80 -12.53 -6.36 7.70
C SER A 80 -11.07 -6.45 8.17
N ARG A 81 -10.51 -7.67 8.33
CA ARG A 81 -9.05 -7.88 8.42
C ARG A 81 -8.39 -7.43 7.10
N ARG A 82 -7.65 -6.32 7.09
CA ARG A 82 -7.03 -5.74 5.88
C ARG A 82 -5.51 -5.92 5.89
N ILE A 83 -4.90 -6.17 4.73
CA ILE A 83 -3.46 -5.99 4.54
C ILE A 83 -3.27 -4.56 4.01
N ASN A 84 -2.29 -3.86 4.57
CA ASN A 84 -1.94 -2.51 4.17
C ASN A 84 -0.62 -2.61 3.42
N ILE A 85 -0.70 -2.70 2.10
CA ILE A 85 0.49 -2.72 1.25
C ILE A 85 0.90 -1.26 1.05
N VAL A 86 1.96 -0.82 1.72
CA VAL A 86 2.42 0.56 1.52
C VAL A 86 3.38 0.57 0.35
N LEU A 87 2.90 1.07 -0.79
CA LEU A 87 3.72 1.26 -1.97
C LEU A 87 4.43 2.61 -1.86
N PHE A 88 5.71 2.63 -2.22
CA PHE A 88 6.52 3.84 -2.13
C PHE A 88 6.83 4.25 -3.54
N TYR A 89 6.04 5.20 -3.98
CA TYR A 89 6.43 6.05 -5.07
C TYR A 89 7.36 7.06 -4.43
N PRO A 90 8.65 7.16 -4.80
CA PRO A 90 9.24 8.48 -4.76
C PRO A 90 8.32 9.31 -5.68
N SER A 91 7.51 10.19 -5.10
CA SER A 91 6.93 11.26 -5.90
C SER A 91 8.10 11.85 -6.67
N PRO A 92 8.09 11.84 -8.02
CA PRO A 92 9.06 12.59 -8.78
C PRO A 92 8.78 14.06 -8.45
N SER A 93 9.35 14.54 -7.36
CA SER A 93 9.30 15.94 -6.97
C SER A 93 10.55 16.56 -7.55
N THR A 94 10.53 16.76 -8.87
CA THR A 94 10.94 17.92 -9.68
C THR A 94 11.10 17.45 -11.12
#